data_AF-A0A2P8I9E2-F1
#
_entry.id   AF-A0A2P8I9E2-F1
#
_cell.length_a   1.000
_cell.length_b   1.000
_cell.length_c   1.000
_cell.angle_alpha   90.00
_cell.angle_beta   90.00
_cell.angle_gamma   90.00
#
_symmetry.space_group_name_H-M   'P 1'
#
loop_
_entity.id
_entity.type
_entity.pdbx_description
1 polymer ?
#
loop_
_entity_poly.entity_id
_entity_poly.type
_entity_poly.pdbx_seq_one_letter_code
_entity_poly.pdbx_strand_id
1 'polypeptide(L)'
;MKALKACLATLAVGTLLVGCSSEWSGEVDFKVLKINPAYESMGETKPSYVNLEIDQEQPGGIEQLSKNSADLDQFPEGIKVGDLVVCSVRQSDQSGFDQEGVQTVVGPCRLR
;
A
#
# COMPACT_ATOMS: atom_id res chain seq x y z
N MET A 1 28.56 3.86 -28.06
CA MET A 1 27.27 4.56 -27.87
C MET A 1 26.84 4.37 -26.43
N LYS A 2 26.48 5.48 -25.77
CA LYS A 2 26.13 5.54 -24.35
C LYS A 2 24.65 5.16 -24.19
N ALA A 3 24.33 4.22 -23.32
CA ALA A 3 22.99 4.04 -22.79
C ALA A 3 23.15 3.67 -21.31
N LEU A 4 23.38 4.70 -20.50
CA LEU A 4 23.28 4.61 -19.05
C LEU A 4 21.83 4.26 -18.73
N LYS A 5 21.62 3.03 -18.24
CA LYS A 5 20.40 2.63 -17.54
C LYS A 5 20.22 3.60 -16.36
N ALA A 6 19.35 4.58 -16.54
CA ALA A 6 18.86 5.41 -15.46
C ALA A 6 17.96 4.54 -14.59
N CYS A 7 18.51 3.97 -13.52
CA CYS A 7 17.71 3.57 -12.37
C CYS A 7 17.13 4.85 -11.78
N LEU A 8 15.90 5.17 -12.16
CA LEU A 8 15.06 6.14 -11.46
C LEU A 8 14.77 5.54 -10.07
N ALA A 9 15.66 5.82 -9.13
CA ALA A 9 15.36 5.70 -7.72
C ALA A 9 14.32 6.78 -7.39
N THR A 10 13.05 6.39 -7.41
CA THR A 10 11.96 7.16 -6.82
C THR A 10 12.22 7.26 -5.32
N LEU A 11 12.83 8.37 -4.91
CA LEU A 11 12.89 8.79 -3.51
C LEU A 11 11.43 8.93 -3.02
N ALA A 12 10.98 7.97 -2.22
CA ALA A 12 9.76 8.09 -1.44
C ALA A 12 9.96 9.25 -0.44
N VAL A 13 9.49 10.44 -0.81
CA VAL A 13 9.49 11.62 0.07
C VAL A 13 8.30 11.47 1.01
N GLY A 14 8.50 10.80 2.14
CA GLY A 14 7.55 10.80 3.26
C GLY A 14 7.75 12.05 4.11
N THR A 15 6.71 12.89 4.23
CA THR A 15 6.73 14.04 5.15
C THR A 15 6.29 13.59 6.54
N LEU A 16 7.21 13.57 7.51
CA LEU A 16 6.89 13.35 8.93
C LEU A 16 6.30 14.64 9.50
N LEU A 17 4.97 14.71 9.63
CA LEU A 17 4.31 15.77 10.40
C LEU A 17 4.47 15.45 11.89
N VAL A 18 5.49 16.04 12.51
CA VAL A 18 5.83 15.84 13.92
C VAL A 18 4.80 16.55 14.80
N GLY A 19 3.74 15.84 15.17
CA GLY A 19 2.72 16.29 16.12
C GLY A 19 2.10 15.11 16.86
N CYS A 20 2.70 14.71 17.99
CA CYS A 20 2.24 13.79 19.07
C CYS A 20 1.38 12.54 18.76
N SER A 21 1.24 12.15 17.50
CA SER A 21 0.80 10.83 17.06
C SER A 21 1.75 10.47 15.91
N SER A 22 2.44 9.34 16.00
CA SER A 22 3.37 8.89 14.97
C SER A 22 2.57 8.38 13.77
N GLU A 23 2.13 9.33 12.96
CA GLU A 23 1.49 9.07 11.68
C GLU A 23 2.52 9.18 10.56
N TRP A 24 2.58 8.16 9.73
CA TRP A 24 3.38 8.12 8.52
C TRP A 24 2.47 8.03 7.30
N SER A 25 2.84 8.73 6.24
CA SER A 25 2.22 8.57 4.92
C SER A 25 3.28 8.66 3.83
N GLY A 26 3.08 7.90 2.75
CA GLY A 26 4.01 7.87 1.63
C GLY A 26 3.51 7.04 0.46
N GLU A 27 4.23 7.10 -0.65
CA GLU A 27 3.98 6.23 -1.81
C GLU A 27 4.84 4.97 -1.70
N VAL A 28 4.24 3.82 -1.99
CA VAL A 28 4.89 2.51 -1.94
C VAL A 28 4.63 1.74 -3.22
N ASP A 29 5.70 1.20 -3.79
CA ASP A 29 5.69 0.28 -4.93
C ASP A 29 5.22 -1.10 -4.48
N PHE A 30 4.21 -1.63 -5.17
CA PHE A 30 3.67 -2.96 -4.95
C PHE A 30 3.58 -3.75 -6.25
N LYS A 31 3.64 -5.07 -6.11
CA LYS A 31 3.26 -6.06 -7.12
C LYS A 31 1.91 -6.67 -6.78
N VAL A 32 1.05 -6.78 -7.80
CA VAL A 32 -0.26 -7.42 -7.68
C VAL A 32 -0.10 -8.93 -7.66
N LEU A 33 -0.45 -9.57 -6.56
CA LEU A 33 -0.36 -11.03 -6.43
C LEU A 33 -1.65 -11.75 -6.81
N LYS A 34 -2.79 -11.17 -6.44
CA LYS A 34 -4.10 -11.81 -6.63
C LYS A 34 -5.20 -10.77 -6.64
N ILE A 35 -6.16 -10.94 -7.54
CA ILE A 35 -7.42 -10.19 -7.56
C ILE A 35 -8.51 -11.14 -7.10
N ASN A 36 -9.21 -10.78 -6.03
CA ASN A 36 -10.28 -11.59 -5.44
C ASN A 36 -11.62 -10.93 -5.79
N PRO A 37 -12.59 -11.70 -6.33
CA PRO A 37 -13.92 -11.17 -6.58
C PRO A 37 -14.64 -10.88 -5.26
N ALA A 38 -15.72 -10.10 -5.34
CA ALA A 38 -16.66 -9.95 -4.25
C ALA A 38 -17.19 -11.33 -3.81
N TYR A 39 -17.41 -11.50 -2.51
CA TYR A 39 -17.82 -12.78 -1.94
C TYR A 39 -18.77 -12.56 -0.76
N GLU A 40 -19.65 -13.54 -0.52
CA GLU A 40 -20.56 -13.54 0.62
C GLU A 40 -19.87 -14.08 1.87
N SER A 41 -20.02 -13.39 2.99
CA SER A 41 -19.54 -13.84 4.29
C SER A 41 -20.49 -13.40 5.40
N MET A 42 -20.96 -14.34 6.22
CA MET A 42 -21.88 -14.09 7.33
C MET A 42 -23.13 -13.28 6.96
N GLY A 43 -23.63 -13.44 5.73
CA GLY A 43 -24.81 -12.72 5.23
C GLY A 43 -24.53 -11.30 4.71
N GLU A 44 -23.27 -10.91 4.60
CA GLU A 44 -22.83 -9.65 3.99
C GLU A 44 -21.99 -9.90 2.73
N THR A 45 -22.27 -9.13 1.68
CA THR A 45 -21.41 -9.07 0.50
C THR A 45 -20.15 -8.26 0.83
N LYS A 46 -18.98 -8.91 0.82
CA LYS A 46 -17.69 -8.25 0.92
C LYS A 46 -17.22 -7.80 -0.47
N PRO A 47 -16.64 -6.59 -0.60
CA PRO A 47 -16.19 -6.07 -1.90
C PRO A 47 -15.03 -6.90 -2.46
N SER A 48 -14.81 -6.76 -3.77
CA SER A 48 -13.61 -7.29 -4.41
C SER A 48 -12.36 -6.56 -3.91
N TYR A 49 -11.28 -7.31 -3.70
CA TYR A 49 -10.04 -6.80 -3.13
C TYR A 49 -8.81 -7.43 -3.78
N VAL A 50 -7.68 -6.74 -3.68
CA VAL A 50 -6.40 -7.10 -4.30
C VAL A 50 -5.38 -7.41 -3.21
N ASN A 51 -4.67 -8.53 -3.35
CA ASN A 51 -3.52 -8.84 -2.50
C ASN A 51 -2.24 -8.30 -3.12
N LEU A 52 -1.42 -7.61 -2.32
CA LEU A 52 -0.20 -6.96 -2.75
C LEU A 52 1.04 -7.53 -2.06
N GLU A 53 2.18 -7.37 -2.72
CA GLU A 53 3.51 -7.59 -2.17
C GLU A 53 4.36 -6.35 -2.45
N ILE A 54 5.17 -5.91 -1.49
CA ILE A 54 6.04 -4.75 -1.70
C ILE A 54 7.08 -5.07 -2.77
N ASP A 55 7.24 -4.17 -3.73
CA ASP A 55 8.23 -4.25 -4.82
C ASP A 55 9.29 -3.14 -4.69
N GLN A 56 9.79 -2.95 -3.47
CA GLN A 56 10.84 -1.99 -3.12
C GLN A 56 11.48 -2.35 -1.77
N GLU A 57 12.49 -1.58 -1.37
CA GLU A 57 13.00 -1.62 -0.01
C GLU A 57 11.92 -1.13 0.98
N GLN A 58 11.84 -1.80 2.13
CA GLN A 58 10.93 -1.44 3.22
C GLN A 58 11.20 0.03 3.64
N PRO A 59 10.20 0.92 3.64
CA PRO A 59 10.39 2.27 4.15
C PRO A 59 10.84 2.23 5.61
N GLY A 60 11.84 3.04 5.96
CA GLY A 60 12.31 3.17 7.33
C GLY A 60 11.36 3.98 8.21
N GLY A 61 11.42 3.78 9.52
CA GLY A 61 10.64 4.57 10.49
C GLY A 61 9.15 4.21 10.56
N ILE A 62 8.77 3.05 10.00
CA ILE A 62 7.41 2.50 10.05
C ILE A 62 7.44 1.02 10.44
N GLU A 63 6.29 0.49 10.85
CA GLU A 63 6.15 -0.95 11.06
C GLU A 63 6.22 -1.73 9.74
N GLN A 64 6.66 -2.99 9.84
CA GLN A 64 6.88 -3.83 8.68
C GLN A 64 5.57 -4.01 7.90
N LEU A 65 5.60 -3.66 6.62
CA LEU A 65 4.45 -3.79 5.73
C LEU A 65 4.37 -5.26 5.26
N SER A 66 3.92 -6.16 6.13
CA SER A 66 4.10 -7.60 5.92
C SER A 66 3.16 -8.24 4.88
N LYS A 67 2.05 -7.59 4.53
CA LYS A 67 1.15 -7.86 3.38
C LYS A 67 -0.09 -7.00 3.54
N ASN A 68 -0.40 -6.22 2.52
CA ASN A 68 -1.54 -5.32 2.56
C ASN A 68 -2.49 -5.69 1.42
N SER A 69 -3.74 -5.97 1.77
CA SER A 69 -4.83 -5.99 0.80
C SER A 69 -5.37 -4.58 0.63
N ALA A 70 -5.88 -4.27 -0.55
CA ALA A 70 -6.59 -3.03 -0.83
C ALA A 70 -7.86 -3.34 -1.62
N ASP A 71 -8.91 -2.52 -1.44
CA ASP A 71 -10.13 -2.66 -2.22
C ASP A 71 -9.83 -2.45 -3.71
N LEU A 72 -10.48 -3.23 -4.58
CA LEU A 72 -10.22 -3.21 -6.03
C LEU A 72 -10.54 -1.85 -6.65
N ASP A 73 -11.42 -1.06 -6.05
CA ASP A 73 -11.80 0.28 -6.49
C ASP A 73 -10.68 1.33 -6.31
N GLN A 74 -9.65 1.01 -5.53
CA GLN A 74 -8.46 1.85 -5.38
C GLN A 74 -7.51 1.72 -6.57
N PHE A 75 -7.75 0.78 -7.49
CA PHE A 75 -6.87 0.48 -8.62
C PHE A 75 -7.41 1.04 -9.95
N PRO A 76 -6.52 1.30 -10.93
CA PRO A 76 -6.96 1.62 -12.27
C PRO A 76 -7.73 0.44 -12.91
N GLU A 77 -8.68 0.77 -13.78
CA GLU A 77 -9.44 -0.23 -14.52
C GLU A 77 -8.51 -1.17 -15.31
N GLY A 78 -8.83 -2.47 -15.31
CA GLY A 78 -8.10 -3.47 -16.08
C GLY A 78 -6.77 -3.94 -15.47
N ILE A 79 -6.48 -3.57 -14.22
CA ILE A 79 -5.43 -4.14 -13.36
C ILE A 79 -5.35 -5.68 -13.46
N LYS A 80 -4.13 -6.22 -13.54
CA LYS A 80 -3.85 -7.66 -13.68
C LYS A 80 -2.89 -8.16 -12.60
N VAL A 81 -2.96 -9.46 -12.35
CA VAL A 81 -1.94 -10.16 -11.57
C VAL A 81 -0.59 -10.02 -12.25
N GLY A 82 0.43 -9.61 -11.49
CA GLY A 82 1.78 -9.35 -11.95
C GLY A 82 2.08 -7.89 -12.28
N ASP A 83 1.06 -7.02 -12.35
CA ASP A 83 1.28 -5.59 -12.57
C ASP A 83 2.03 -4.97 -11.38
N LEU A 84 2.84 -3.97 -11.71
CA LEU A 84 3.51 -3.10 -10.75
C LEU A 84 2.69 -1.82 -10.60
N VAL A 85 2.40 -1.45 -9.36
CA VAL A 85 1.59 -0.29 -9.02
C VAL A 85 2.26 0.53 -7.94
N VAL A 86 1.98 1.82 -7.93
CA VAL A 86 2.37 2.73 -6.85
C VAL A 86 1.11 3.12 -6.11
N CYS A 87 1.06 2.86 -4.80
CA CYS A 87 -0.10 3.16 -3.96
C CYS A 87 0.27 4.14 -2.85
N SER A 88 -0.68 5.00 -2.49
CA SER A 88 -0.59 5.79 -1.25
C SER A 88 -0.78 4.85 -0.05
N VAL A 89 0.10 4.93 0.93
CA VAL A 89 0.03 4.15 2.17
C VAL A 89 0.07 5.10 3.35
N ARG A 90 -0.79 4.86 4.33
CA ARG A 90 -0.79 5.54 5.63
C ARG A 90 -0.63 4.51 6.74
N GLN A 91 0.28 4.78 7.66
CA GLN A 91 0.34 4.10 8.94
C GLN A 91 0.04 5.08 10.06
N SER A 92 -0.91 4.72 10.92
CA SER A 92 -1.22 5.49 12.12
C SER A 92 -1.11 4.58 13.32
N ASP A 93 -0.33 5.00 14.31
CA ASP A 93 -0.36 4.41 15.64
C ASP A 93 -1.62 4.92 16.36
N GLN A 94 -2.63 4.05 16.51
CA GLN A 94 -3.85 4.35 17.26
C GLN A 94 -3.74 3.87 18.71
N SER A 95 -2.57 4.05 19.36
CA SER A 95 -2.41 3.81 20.79
C SER A 95 -3.15 4.87 21.64
N GLY A 96 -4.48 4.83 21.58
CA GLY A 96 -5.41 5.47 22.50
C GLY A 96 -6.39 4.42 23.02
N PHE A 97 -6.36 4.16 24.34
CA PHE A 97 -7.25 3.32 25.16
C PHE A 97 -7.50 1.84 24.77
N ASP A 98 -7.53 1.47 23.49
CA ASP A 98 -8.00 0.14 23.04
C ASP A 98 -6.88 -0.81 22.55
N GLN A 99 -5.60 -0.40 22.62
CA GLN A 99 -4.42 -1.21 22.21
C GLN A 99 -4.51 -1.80 20.78
N GLU A 100 -5.21 -1.13 19.87
CA GLU A 100 -5.11 -1.46 18.46
C GLU A 100 -3.71 -1.01 17.99
N GLY A 101 -2.87 -1.96 17.59
CA GLY A 101 -1.51 -1.70 17.12
C GLY A 101 -1.47 -0.80 15.87
N VAL A 102 -0.30 -0.71 15.22
CA VAL A 102 -0.16 0.15 14.04
C VAL A 102 -1.13 -0.25 12.92
N GLN A 103 -2.06 0.64 12.59
CA GLN A 103 -3.01 0.44 11.51
C GLN A 103 -2.38 0.87 10.18
N THR A 104 -2.43 -0.02 9.18
CA THR A 104 -1.97 0.29 7.82
C THR A 104 -3.16 0.38 6.88
N VAL A 105 -3.26 1.48 6.13
CA VAL A 105 -4.28 1.70 5.10
C VAL A 105 -3.59 1.92 3.77
N VAL A 106 -4.00 1.15 2.75
CA VAL A 106 -3.60 1.36 1.36
C VAL A 106 -4.71 2.13 0.66
N GLY A 107 -4.38 3.32 0.18
CA GLY A 107 -5.27 4.19 -0.57
C GLY A 107 -5.12 4.03 -2.08
N PRO A 108 -5.45 5.08 -2.86
CA PRO A 108 -5.43 5.03 -4.31
C PRO A 108 -4.09 4.58 -4.90
N CYS A 109 -4.18 3.74 -5.92
CA CYS A 109 -3.07 3.17 -6.66
C CYS A 109 -3.08 3.64 -8.12
N ARG A 110 -1.90 3.65 -8.75
CA ARG A 110 -1.72 3.87 -10.18
C ARG A 110 -0.75 2.84 -10.77
N LEU A 111 -0.87 2.53 -12.05
CA LEU A 111 0.12 1.73 -12.76
C LEU A 111 1.48 2.47 -12.74
N ARG A 112 2.54 1.69 -12.51
CA ARG A 112 3.92 2.17 -12.53
C ARG A 112 4.49 2.21 -13.95
#